data_AF-A0A6N6JM69-F1
#
_entry.id   AF-A0A6N6JM69-F1
#
_cell.length_a   1.000
_cell.length_b   1.000
_cell.length_c   1.000
_cell.angle_alpha   90.00
_cell.angle_beta   90.00
_cell.angle_gamma   90.00
#
_symmetry.space_group_name_H-M   'P 1'
#
loop_
_entity.id
_entity.type
_entity.pdbx_description
1 polymer ?
#
loop_
_entity_poly.entity_id
_entity_poly.type
_entity_poly.pdbx_seq_one_letter_code
_entity_poly.pdbx_strand_id
1 'polypeptide(L)'
;MLIALIFVALASLPVSALFAVYCYVRHRRATAPEQRIPLLVFFAKVLLVGFAAYVVGGAIGIGVLCASSSAGNLCGLPGAVIVAPLCASLGVVIAAWRLSAR
;
A
#
# COMPACT_ATOMS: atom_id res chain seq x y z
N MET A 1 -0.70 22.62 4.46
CA MET A 1 -1.06 21.69 3.37
C MET A 1 -0.27 20.37 3.44
N LEU A 2 1.06 20.41 3.60
CA LEU A 2 1.90 19.19 3.70
C LEU A 2 1.53 18.26 4.87
N ILE A 3 1.26 18.82 6.05
CA ILE A 3 0.84 18.04 7.23
C ILE A 3 -0.45 17.25 6.95
N ALA A 4 -1.43 17.87 6.29
CA ALA A 4 -2.68 17.19 5.93
C ALA A 4 -2.43 16.01 4.97
N LEU A 5 -1.52 16.16 4.00
CA LEU A 5 -1.15 15.07 3.10
C LEU A 5 -0.47 13.89 3.83
N ILE A 6 0.35 14.19 4.84
CA ILE A 6 0.94 13.15 5.69
C ILE A 6 -0.15 12.39 6.45
N PHE A 7 -1.13 13.09 7.03
CA PHE A 7 -2.25 12.44 7.70
C PHE A 7 -3.08 11.58 6.75
N VAL A 8 -3.35 12.06 5.53
CA VAL A 8 -4.05 11.28 4.49
C VAL A 8 -3.26 10.03 4.12
N ALA A 9 -1.95 10.16 3.92
CA ALA A 9 -1.07 9.04 3.56
C ALA A 9 -0.92 8.01 4.70
N LEU A 10 -0.89 8.47 5.96
CA LEU A 10 -0.91 7.56 7.11
C LEU A 10 -2.27 6.88 7.28
N ALA A 11 -3.36 7.62 7.10
CA ALA A 11 -4.72 7.09 7.21
C ALA A 11 -5.07 6.12 6.07
N SER A 12 -4.45 6.23 4.91
CA SER A 12 -4.67 5.29 3.81
C SER A 12 -4.18 3.87 4.12
N LEU A 13 -3.17 3.72 5.00
CA LEU A 13 -2.65 2.41 5.43
C LEU A 13 -3.71 1.59 6.17
N PRO A 14 -4.29 2.02 7.31
CA PRO A 14 -5.33 1.26 8.00
C PRO A 14 -6.58 1.10 7.15
N VAL A 15 -6.95 2.10 6.34
CA VAL A 15 -8.10 1.98 5.41
C VAL A 15 -7.85 0.86 4.39
N SER A 16 -6.67 0.79 3.78
CA SER A 16 -6.31 -0.28 2.85
C SER A 16 -6.23 -1.65 3.53
N ALA A 17 -5.79 -1.72 4.79
CA ALA A 17 -5.78 -2.95 5.56
C ALA A 17 -7.21 -3.45 5.87
N LEU A 18 -8.11 -2.56 6.28
CA LEU A 18 -9.53 -2.87 6.47
C LEU A 18 -10.18 -3.36 5.18
N PHE A 19 -9.83 -2.73 4.04
CA PHE A 19 -10.30 -3.18 2.73
C PHE A 19 -9.78 -4.58 2.39
N ALA A 20 -8.50 -4.88 2.67
CA ALA A 20 -7.94 -6.22 2.47
C ALA A 20 -8.64 -7.28 3.33
N VAL A 21 -8.96 -6.96 4.59
CA VAL A 21 -9.75 -7.83 5.47
C VAL A 21 -11.14 -8.05 4.90
N TYR A 22 -11.82 -7.00 4.45
CA TYR A 22 -13.14 -7.10 3.81
C TYR A 22 -13.10 -8.03 2.58
N CYS A 23 -12.12 -7.86 1.70
CA CYS A 23 -11.89 -8.73 0.53
C CYS A 23 -11.67 -10.19 0.94
N TYR A 24 -10.87 -10.44 1.98
CA TYR A 24 -10.63 -11.78 2.49
C TYR A 24 -11.91 -12.43 3.06
N VAL A 25 -12.69 -11.70 3.85
CA VAL A 25 -13.97 -12.19 4.39
C VAL A 25 -14.96 -12.48 3.28
N ARG A 26 -15.05 -11.61 2.27
CA ARG A 26 -15.90 -11.80 1.10
C ARG A 26 -15.50 -13.05 0.33
N HIS A 27 -14.21 -13.23 0.04
CA HIS A 27 -13.71 -14.43 -0.63
C HIS A 27 -14.01 -15.69 0.20
N ARG A 28 -13.75 -15.68 1.51
CA ARG A 28 -14.04 -16.84 2.38
C ARG A 28 -15.52 -17.25 2.40
N ARG A 29 -16.44 -16.29 2.24
CA ARG A 29 -17.89 -16.54 2.16
C ARG A 29 -18.31 -17.11 0.80
N ALA A 30 -17.65 -16.71 -0.28
CA ALA A 30 -17.95 -17.17 -1.63
C ALA A 30 -17.32 -18.54 -1.95
N THR A 31 -16.19 -18.87 -1.33
CA THR A 31 -15.39 -20.06 -1.69
C THR A 31 -15.61 -21.24 -0.73
N ALA A 32 -15.77 -22.44 -1.29
CA ALA A 32 -15.86 -23.69 -0.54
C ALA A 32 -14.61 -23.91 0.36
N PRO A 33 -14.76 -24.54 1.53
CA PRO A 33 -13.70 -24.65 2.53
C PRO A 33 -12.40 -25.31 2.03
N GLU A 34 -12.50 -26.20 1.04
CA GLU A 34 -11.36 -26.91 0.44
C GLU A 34 -10.45 -26.03 -0.44
N GLN A 35 -10.99 -24.96 -1.03
CA GLN A 35 -10.22 -24.04 -1.89
C GLN A 35 -9.79 -22.76 -1.17
N ARG A 36 -9.95 -22.69 0.16
CA ARG A 36 -9.61 -21.50 0.92
C ARG A 36 -8.11 -21.30 0.97
N ILE A 37 -7.67 -20.15 0.44
CA ILE A 37 -6.30 -19.68 0.65
C ILE A 37 -6.10 -19.49 2.17
N PRO A 38 -5.06 -20.10 2.77
CA PRO A 38 -4.80 -19.91 4.19
C PRO A 38 -4.54 -18.42 4.46
N LEU A 39 -5.13 -17.92 5.55
CA LEU A 39 -5.10 -16.50 5.94
C LEU A 39 -3.68 -15.93 5.89
N LEU A 40 -2.72 -16.69 6.40
CA LEU A 40 -1.32 -16.32 6.47
C LEU A 40 -0.69 -16.09 5.08
N VAL A 41 -1.04 -16.92 4.09
CA VAL A 41 -0.54 -16.78 2.70
C VAL A 41 -1.19 -15.60 1.99
N PHE A 42 -2.48 -15.35 2.25
CA PHE A 42 -3.15 -14.17 1.69
C PHE A 42 -2.49 -12.88 2.19
N PHE A 43 -2.34 -12.75 3.51
CA PHE A 43 -1.70 -11.57 4.11
C PHE A 43 -0.23 -11.44 3.70
N ALA A 44 0.54 -12.52 3.64
CA ALA A 44 1.93 -12.48 3.21
C ALA A 44 2.07 -11.94 1.78
N LYS A 45 1.23 -12.39 0.84
CA LYS A 45 1.25 -11.90 -0.55
C LYS A 45 0.87 -10.42 -0.64
N VAL A 46 -0.18 -10.00 0.08
CA VAL A 46 -0.63 -8.60 0.09
C VAL A 46 0.42 -7.69 0.70
N LEU A 47 1.04 -8.08 1.82
CA LEU A 47 2.11 -7.33 2.47
C LEU A 47 3.35 -7.23 1.59
N LEU A 48 3.72 -8.31 0.90
CA LEU A 48 4.88 -8.31 0.00
C LEU A 48 4.67 -7.34 -1.17
N VAL A 49 3.48 -7.30 -1.77
CA VAL A 49 3.16 -6.33 -2.82
C VAL A 49 3.11 -4.91 -2.28
N GLY A 50 2.49 -4.70 -1.11
CA GLY A 50 2.46 -3.39 -0.45
C GLY A 50 3.85 -2.86 -0.13
N PHE A 51 4.74 -3.70 0.38
CA PHE A 51 6.12 -3.36 0.68
C PHE A 51 6.93 -3.05 -0.59
N ALA A 52 6.80 -3.86 -1.64
CA ALA A 52 7.45 -3.57 -2.92
C ALA A 52 6.97 -2.22 -3.50
N ALA A 53 5.66 -1.96 -3.45
CA ALA A 53 5.09 -0.70 -3.90
C ALA A 53 5.55 0.50 -3.04
N TYR A 54 5.72 0.30 -1.72
CA TYR A 54 6.30 1.30 -0.82
C TYR A 54 7.72 1.69 -1.27
N VAL A 55 8.59 0.69 -1.44
CA VAL A 55 10.01 0.90 -1.79
C VAL A 55 10.14 1.56 -3.16
N VAL A 56 9.43 1.03 -4.17
CA VAL A 56 9.48 1.57 -5.54
C VAL A 56 8.87 2.97 -5.60
N GLY A 57 7.68 3.16 -5.02
CA GLY A 57 7.02 4.46 -4.99
C GLY A 57 7.80 5.52 -4.21
N GLY A 58 8.41 5.12 -3.10
CA GLY A 58 9.29 5.98 -2.31
C GLY A 58 10.55 6.38 -3.07
N ALA A 59 11.24 5.42 -3.71
CA ALA A 59 12.44 5.69 -4.49
C ALA A 59 12.16 6.65 -5.66
N ILE A 60 11.07 6.43 -6.40
CA ILE A 60 10.64 7.32 -7.49
C ILE A 60 10.27 8.69 -6.93
N GLY A 61 9.49 8.74 -5.85
CA GLY A 61 9.07 9.99 -5.21
C GLY A 61 10.26 10.83 -4.74
N ILE A 62 11.23 10.20 -4.06
CA ILE A 62 12.47 10.85 -3.63
C ILE A 62 13.25 11.36 -4.85
N GLY A 63 13.43 10.52 -5.88
CA GLY A 63 14.16 10.89 -7.09
C GLY A 63 13.58 12.12 -7.77
N VAL A 64 12.25 12.18 -7.92
CA VAL A 64 11.56 13.33 -8.54
C VAL A 64 11.65 14.57 -7.66
N LEU A 65 11.41 14.44 -6.35
CA LEU A 65 11.35 15.58 -5.44
C LEU A 65 12.72 16.18 -5.12
N CYS A 66 13.78 15.37 -5.21
CA CYS A 66 15.17 15.82 -5.04
C CYS A 66 15.87 16.23 -6.34
N ALA A 67 15.25 16.06 -7.52
CA ALA A 67 15.85 16.44 -8.80
C ALA A 67 15.95 17.97 -9.02
N SER A 68 15.26 18.77 -8.21
CA SER A 68 15.27 20.24 -8.34
C SER A 68 16.58 20.84 -7.84
N SER A 69 17.13 21.82 -8.57
CA SER A 69 18.33 22.57 -8.18
C SER A 69 18.15 23.42 -6.91
N SER A 70 16.91 23.64 -6.46
CA SER A 70 16.58 24.28 -5.18
C SER A 70 16.13 23.28 -4.10
N ALA A 71 16.38 22.00 -4.30
CA ALA A 71 16.04 20.97 -3.30
C ALA A 71 16.86 21.18 -2.03
N GLY A 72 16.17 21.39 -0.90
CA GLY A 72 16.80 21.41 0.41
C GLY A 72 17.13 19.99 0.90
N ASN A 73 17.89 19.90 2.00
CA ASN A 73 18.33 18.62 2.61
C ASN A 73 17.20 17.65 3.02
N LEU A 74 15.93 18.09 2.99
CA LEU A 74 14.75 17.32 3.35
C LEU A 74 13.85 16.98 2.15
N CYS A 75 14.33 17.14 0.91
CA CYS A 75 13.56 16.89 -0.31
C CYS A 75 12.99 15.46 -0.40
N GLY A 76 13.68 14.48 0.18
CA GLY A 76 13.25 13.07 0.15
C GLY A 76 12.14 12.75 1.17
N LEU A 77 11.92 13.61 2.16
CA LEU A 77 10.92 13.39 3.21
C LEU A 77 9.51 13.18 2.60
N PRO A 78 8.95 14.09 1.79
CA PRO A 78 7.65 13.87 1.15
C PRO A 78 7.59 12.60 0.28
N GLY A 79 8.69 12.20 -0.36
CA GLY A 79 8.77 10.93 -1.07
C GLY A 79 8.58 9.72 -0.14
N ALA A 80 9.24 9.73 1.01
CA ALA A 80 9.18 8.64 1.98
C ALA A 80 7.89 8.62 2.83
N VAL A 81 7.34 9.79 3.19
CA VAL A 81 6.19 9.88 4.12
C VAL A 81 4.84 10.13 3.46
N ILE A 82 4.81 10.50 2.18
CA ILE A 82 3.56 10.71 1.42
C ILE A 82 3.49 9.72 0.26
N VAL A 83 4.45 9.77 -0.66
CA VAL A 83 4.38 8.97 -1.90
C VAL A 83 4.49 7.46 -1.62
N ALA A 84 5.48 7.05 -0.83
CA ALA A 84 5.68 5.65 -0.48
C ALA A 84 4.45 5.00 0.21
N PRO A 85 3.86 5.57 1.29
CA PRO A 85 2.67 4.98 1.92
C PRO A 85 1.44 5.00 1.01
N LEU A 86 1.25 6.03 0.17
CA LEU A 86 0.16 6.03 -0.80
C LEU A 86 0.30 4.91 -1.83
N CYS A 87 1.51 4.70 -2.37
CA CYS A 87 1.80 3.59 -3.28
C CYS A 87 1.61 2.24 -2.59
N ALA A 88 2.03 2.10 -1.33
CA ALA A 88 1.82 0.90 -0.54
C ALA A 88 0.33 0.58 -0.37
N SER A 89 -0.48 1.57 0.03
CA SER A 89 -1.93 1.44 0.16
C SER A 89 -2.57 0.99 -1.15
N LEU A 90 -2.16 1.58 -2.28
CA LEU A 90 -2.65 1.21 -3.60
C LEU A 90 -2.29 -0.25 -3.95
N GLY A 91 -1.03 -0.63 -3.70
CA GLY A 91 -0.54 -1.99 -3.92
C GLY A 91 -1.31 -3.03 -3.10
N VAL A 92 -1.57 -2.72 -1.83
CA VAL A 92 -2.38 -3.57 -0.93
C VAL A 92 -3.80 -3.74 -1.47
N VAL A 93 -4.48 -2.66 -1.87
CA VAL A 93 -5.85 -2.70 -2.42
C VAL A 93 -5.90 -3.56 -3.69
N ILE A 94 -4.98 -3.33 -4.62
CA ILE A 94 -4.92 -4.06 -5.90
C ILE A 94 -4.63 -5.54 -5.63
N ALA A 95 -3.64 -5.86 -4.78
CA ALA A 95 -3.29 -7.23 -4.45
C ALA A 95 -4.45 -7.97 -3.78
N ALA A 96 -5.08 -7.36 -2.77
CA ALA A 96 -6.21 -7.95 -2.06
C ALA A 96 -7.39 -8.19 -2.99
N TRP A 97 -7.73 -7.22 -3.85
CA TRP A 97 -8.79 -7.38 -4.84
C TRP A 97 -8.49 -8.54 -5.79
N ARG A 98 -7.30 -8.57 -6.40
CA ARG A 98 -6.88 -9.58 -7.36
C ARG A 98 -6.85 -10.99 -6.77
N LEU A 99 -6.45 -11.13 -5.51
CA LEU A 99 -6.45 -12.42 -4.81
C LEU A 99 -7.85 -12.86 -4.39
N SER A 100 -8.74 -11.91 -4.05
CA SER A 100 -10.12 -12.22 -3.63
C SER A 100 -11.09 -12.48 -4.79
N ALA A 101 -10.80 -11.95 -5.98
CA ALA A 101 -11.62 -12.10 -7.19
C ALA A 101 -11.32 -13.38 -7.99
N ARG A 102 -10.29 -14.13 -7.60
CA ARG A 102 -10.01 -15.48 -8.08
C ARG A 102 -10.73 -16.49 -7.20
#